data_AF-H8ZJ24-F1
#
_entry.id   AF-H8ZJ24-F1
#
_cell.length_a   1.000
_cell.length_b   1.000
_cell.length_c   1.000
_cell.angle_alpha   90.00
_cell.angle_beta   90.00
_cell.angle_gamma   90.00
#
_symmetry.space_group_name_H-M   'P 1'
#
loop_
_entity.id
_entity.type
_entity.pdbx_description
1 polymer ?
#
loop_
_entity_poly.entity_id
_entity_poly.type
_entity_poly.pdbx_seq_one_letter_code
_entity_poly.pdbx_strand_id
1 'polypeptide(L)'
;SMSNEDCSIVYDHESRTFRLTQMADESTTCASRFEVVGHAKGVNKEVSNPVPTTTSSESRIPRPPNAWIIYRSQKSKEIRKQNPHATAGFISTAVSKMWKLESREARLRYNSKAIEAQKLHREMYPGYKYNASGKKG
;
A
#
# COMPACT_ATOMS: atom_id res chain seq x y z
N SER A 1 28.74 1.53 -1.81
CA SER A 1 28.32 1.97 -0.47
C SER A 1 26.90 2.45 -0.49
N MET A 2 26.13 2.04 0.51
CA MET A 2 24.67 2.19 0.64
C MET A 2 24.29 3.61 1.07
N SER A 3 23.53 4.35 0.25
CA SER A 3 22.71 5.46 0.73
C SER A 3 21.35 4.90 1.13
N ASN A 4 21.12 4.77 2.44
CA ASN A 4 19.80 4.50 3.00
C ASN A 4 19.05 5.84 3.05
N GLU A 5 18.19 6.15 2.08
CA GLU A 5 17.36 7.34 2.19
C GLU A 5 16.31 7.18 3.31
N ASP A 6 16.41 8.03 4.33
CA ASP A 6 15.40 8.20 5.38
C ASP A 6 14.22 9.01 4.79
N CYS A 7 13.06 8.38 4.64
CA CYS A 7 11.81 9.04 4.27
C CYS A 7 11.01 9.40 5.52
N SER A 8 10.36 10.56 5.55
CA SER A 8 9.51 10.96 6.69
C SER A 8 8.05 10.58 6.41
N ILE A 9 7.42 9.90 7.38
CA ILE A 9 5.98 9.63 7.37
C ILE A 9 5.29 10.89 7.90
N VAL A 10 4.43 11.49 7.07
CA VAL A 10 3.61 12.64 7.46
C VAL A 10 2.13 12.26 7.48
N TYR A 11 1.40 12.83 8.43
CA TYR A 11 -0.06 12.72 8.49
C TYR A 11 -0.69 13.98 7.91
N ASP A 12 -1.54 13.79 6.91
CA ASP A 12 -2.29 14.86 6.27
C ASP A 12 -3.64 15.02 6.97
N HIS A 13 -3.84 16.15 7.66
CA HIS A 13 -5.05 16.38 8.45
C HIS A 13 -6.31 16.55 7.57
N GLU A 14 -6.17 17.01 6.32
CA GLU A 14 -7.31 17.24 5.44
C GLU A 14 -7.83 15.92 4.86
N SER A 15 -6.92 15.05 4.43
CA SER A 15 -7.30 13.75 3.87
C SER A 15 -7.38 12.63 4.91
N ARG A 16 -6.91 12.87 6.15
CA ARG A 16 -6.77 11.88 7.22
C ARG A 16 -6.00 10.63 6.77
N THR A 17 -4.97 10.84 5.96
CA THR A 17 -4.12 9.76 5.41
C THR A 17 -2.66 9.97 5.77
N PHE A 18 -1.91 8.85 5.83
CA PHE A 18 -0.46 8.87 5.96
C PHE A 18 0.18 8.96 4.58
N ARG A 19 1.14 9.86 4.42
CA ARG A 19 1.94 10.01 3.21
C ARG A 19 3.41 9.83 3.56
N LEU A 20 4.18 9.28 2.62
CA LEU A 20 5.62 9.17 2.75
C LEU A 20 6.24 10.29 1.90
N THR A 21 6.90 11.25 2.54
CA THR A 21 7.53 12.40 1.89
C THR A 21 9.04 12.23 1.92
N GLN A 22 9.68 12.46 0.77
CA GLN A 22 11.13 12.53 0.66
C GLN A 22 11.57 13.94 1.02
N MET A 23 12.50 14.10 1.96
CA MET A 23 13.06 15.39 2.35
C MET A 23 13.98 15.88 1.23
N ALA A 24 13.41 16.41 0.16
CA ALA A 24 14.16 17.05 -0.93
C ALA A 24 13.37 18.20 -1.58
N ASP A 25 12.60 18.97 -0.82
CA ASP A 25 12.72 20.43 -0.80
C ASP A 25 12.05 20.95 0.48
N GLU A 26 12.70 21.87 1.18
CA GLU A 26 12.14 22.51 2.38
C GLU A 26 11.19 23.66 2.02
N SER A 27 10.61 23.68 0.81
CA SER A 27 9.91 24.85 0.28
C SER A 27 8.38 24.74 0.30
N THR A 28 7.76 23.58 0.57
CA THR A 28 6.28 23.45 0.43
C THR A 28 5.55 22.74 1.58
N THR A 29 6.17 22.51 2.74
CA THR A 29 5.41 22.05 3.92
C THR A 29 4.96 23.23 4.76
N CYS A 30 3.76 23.75 4.48
CA CYS A 30 3.05 24.57 5.45
C CYS A 30 2.81 23.69 6.69
N ALA A 31 3.52 23.98 7.79
CA ALA A 31 3.53 23.18 9.02
C ALA A 31 2.14 22.99 9.66
N SER A 32 1.14 23.78 9.26
CA SER A 32 -0.25 23.60 9.71
C SER A 32 -0.98 22.44 9.04
N ARG A 33 -0.52 21.95 7.88
CA ARG A 33 -1.23 20.96 7.06
C ARG A 33 -0.75 19.53 7.26
N PHE A 34 0.52 19.35 7.59
CA PHE A 34 1.16 18.04 7.68
C PHE A 34 1.95 17.92 8.98
N GLU A 35 1.65 16.91 9.79
CA GLU A 35 2.40 16.58 11.01
C GLU A 35 3.38 15.43 10.73
N VAL A 36 4.63 15.56 11.14
CA VAL A 36 5.63 14.50 10.99
C VAL A 36 5.43 13.45 12.09
N VAL A 37 5.12 12.22 11.69
CA VAL A 37 4.77 11.12 12.60
C VAL A 37 5.92 10.12 12.78
N GLY A 38 6.92 10.10 11.88
CA GLY A 38 8.09 9.24 12.05
C GLY A 38 9.06 9.24 10.86
N HIS A 39 10.14 8.47 10.98
CA HIS A 39 11.19 8.31 9.97
C HIS A 39 11.32 6.84 9.55
N ALA A 40 11.41 6.57 8.26
CA ALA A 40 11.47 5.24 7.67
C ALA A 40 12.65 5.13 6.67
N LYS A 41 13.58 4.21 6.89
CA LYS A 41 14.71 3.93 5.98
C LYS A 41 14.23 3.14 4.76
N GLY A 42 14.30 3.75 3.58
CA GLY A 42 13.83 3.15 2.33
C GLY A 42 14.57 3.69 1.11
N VAL A 43 15.35 2.80 0.48
CA VAL A 43 16.02 2.97 -0.82
C VAL A 43 15.06 3.49 -1.91
N ASN A 44 15.53 4.52 -2.63
CA ASN A 44 14.83 5.38 -3.59
C ASN A 44 14.28 4.71 -4.89
N LYS A 45 13.08 5.14 -5.36
CA LYS A 45 12.81 5.87 -6.65
C LYS A 45 11.33 5.84 -7.13
N GLU A 46 10.66 6.99 -6.97
CA GLU A 46 9.95 7.86 -7.95
C GLU A 46 8.89 7.39 -9.01
N VAL A 47 7.71 8.07 -8.92
CA VAL A 47 6.82 8.69 -9.95
C VAL A 47 5.99 7.76 -10.88
N SER A 48 4.69 7.91 -11.21
CA SER A 48 3.68 9.00 -11.24
C SER A 48 2.23 8.49 -10.99
N ASN A 49 1.33 9.40 -10.57
CA ASN A 49 -0.13 9.20 -10.32
C ASN A 49 -0.95 8.93 -11.61
N PRO A 50 -2.16 8.34 -11.50
CA PRO A 50 -3.36 9.19 -11.42
C PRO A 50 -4.38 8.79 -10.35
N VAL A 51 -5.11 9.82 -9.93
CA VAL A 51 -6.26 9.88 -9.00
C VAL A 51 -7.39 8.92 -9.43
N PRO A 52 -8.17 8.36 -8.48
CA PRO A 52 -9.61 8.63 -8.53
C PRO A 52 -10.26 8.84 -7.16
N THR A 53 -10.88 10.02 -7.05
CA THR A 53 -12.27 10.27 -6.63
C THR A 53 -12.79 9.67 -5.32
N THR A 54 -12.97 10.61 -4.39
CA THR A 54 -13.80 10.64 -3.18
C THR A 54 -15.18 9.96 -3.31
N THR A 55 -15.51 9.09 -2.35
CA THR A 55 -16.85 9.03 -1.73
C THR A 55 -16.71 8.66 -0.24
N SER A 56 -17.20 9.55 0.61
CA SER A 56 -17.33 9.38 2.05
C SER A 56 -18.24 8.19 2.37
N SER A 57 -17.65 7.11 2.89
CA SER A 57 -18.39 6.05 3.59
C SER A 57 -17.77 5.90 4.96
N GLU A 58 -18.62 5.77 5.98
CA GLU A 58 -18.26 5.50 7.37
C GLU A 58 -17.04 4.59 7.44
N SER A 59 -16.04 5.02 8.20
CA SER A 59 -14.67 4.49 8.25
C SER A 59 -14.61 3.01 8.62
N ARG A 60 -14.93 2.13 7.67
CA ARG A 60 -14.81 0.69 7.81
C ARG A 60 -13.32 0.36 7.82
N ILE A 61 -12.86 -0.20 8.94
CA ILE A 61 -11.48 -0.67 9.07
C ILE A 61 -11.19 -1.66 7.92
N PRO A 62 -10.21 -1.37 7.04
CA PRO A 62 -9.89 -2.20 5.90
C PRO A 62 -9.29 -3.54 6.37
N ARG A 63 -9.46 -4.59 5.58
CA ARG A 63 -8.91 -5.90 5.92
C ARG A 63 -7.38 -5.87 5.81
N PRO A 64 -6.63 -6.60 6.65
CA PRO A 64 -5.22 -6.79 6.42
C PRO A 64 -5.00 -7.52 5.08
N PRO A 65 -4.04 -7.08 4.25
CA PRO A 65 -3.79 -7.71 2.95
C PRO A 65 -3.16 -9.09 3.13
N ASN A 66 -3.64 -10.08 2.37
CA ASN A 66 -2.99 -11.40 2.28
C ASN A 66 -1.80 -11.37 1.31
N ALA A 67 -1.05 -12.49 1.24
CA ALA A 67 0.16 -12.60 0.42
C ALA A 67 -0.09 -12.26 -1.07
N TRP A 68 -1.20 -12.73 -1.63
CA TRP A 68 -1.54 -12.49 -3.03
C TRP A 68 -1.90 -11.02 -3.29
N ILE A 69 -2.60 -10.36 -2.36
CA ILE A 69 -2.93 -8.93 -2.47
C ILE A 69 -1.65 -8.08 -2.48
N ILE A 70 -0.68 -8.42 -1.62
CA ILE A 70 0.63 -7.75 -1.58
C ILE A 70 1.39 -7.99 -2.89
N TYR A 71 1.45 -9.24 -3.35
CA TYR A 71 2.09 -9.61 -4.62
C TYR A 71 1.46 -8.87 -5.81
N ARG A 72 0.12 -8.88 -5.92
CA ARG A 72 -0.62 -8.19 -6.98
C ARG A 72 -0.40 -6.70 -6.97
N SER A 73 -0.35 -6.07 -5.79
CA SER A 73 -0.08 -4.63 -5.68
C SER A 73 1.27 -4.29 -6.32
N GLN A 74 2.30 -5.08 -6.03
CA GLN A 74 3.62 -4.90 -6.64
C GLN A 74 3.60 -5.16 -8.15
N LYS A 75 3.07 -6.32 -8.59
CA LYS A 75 3.02 -6.67 -10.02
C LYS A 75 2.15 -5.74 -10.85
N SER A 76 1.09 -5.18 -10.26
CA SER A 76 0.25 -4.20 -10.93
C SER A 76 1.05 -2.94 -11.30
N LYS A 77 2.01 -2.51 -10.48
CA LYS A 77 2.86 -1.35 -10.79
C LYS A 77 3.80 -1.67 -11.95
N GLU A 78 4.42 -2.85 -11.92
CA GLU A 78 5.29 -3.35 -12.99
C GLU A 78 4.55 -3.44 -14.33
N ILE A 79 3.34 -4.01 -14.33
CA ILE A 79 2.52 -4.16 -15.54
C ILE A 79 2.05 -2.80 -16.05
N ARG A 80 1.58 -1.89 -15.18
CA ARG A 80 1.13 -0.56 -15.61
C ARG A 80 2.25 0.30 -16.17
N LYS A 81 3.49 0.12 -15.70
CA LYS A 81 4.66 0.79 -16.26
C LYS A 81 4.90 0.39 -17.72
N GLN A 82 4.65 -0.87 -18.07
CA GLN A 82 4.80 -1.38 -19.44
C GLN A 82 3.53 -1.19 -20.29
N ASN A 83 2.36 -1.22 -19.66
CA ASN A 83 1.06 -1.06 -20.29
C ASN A 83 0.18 -0.15 -19.43
N PRO A 84 0.25 1.18 -19.62
CA PRO A 84 -0.51 2.15 -18.83
C PRO A 84 -2.02 1.95 -18.90
N HIS A 85 -2.52 1.43 -20.02
CA HIS A 85 -3.95 1.19 -20.26
C HIS A 85 -4.44 -0.18 -19.74
N ALA A 86 -3.56 -0.96 -19.09
CA ALA A 86 -3.94 -2.26 -18.55
C ALA A 86 -5.08 -2.14 -17.52
N THR A 87 -6.18 -2.83 -17.81
CA THR A 87 -7.35 -2.85 -16.93
C THR A 87 -7.07 -3.69 -15.68
N ALA A 88 -7.79 -3.40 -14.59
CA ALA A 88 -7.64 -4.16 -13.34
C ALA A 88 -7.98 -5.65 -13.52
N GLY A 89 -8.94 -5.97 -14.38
CA GLY A 89 -9.32 -7.35 -14.72
C GLY A 89 -8.19 -8.09 -15.44
N PHE A 90 -7.59 -7.46 -16.45
CA PHE A 90 -6.43 -8.01 -17.16
C PHE A 90 -5.26 -8.27 -16.20
N ILE A 91 -4.93 -7.29 -15.35
CA ILE A 91 -3.85 -7.41 -14.36
C ILE A 91 -4.11 -8.55 -13.40
N SER A 92 -5.33 -8.67 -12.86
CA SER A 92 -5.69 -9.77 -11.96
C SER A 92 -5.50 -11.15 -12.62
N THR A 93 -5.91 -11.30 -13.88
CA THR A 93 -5.74 -12.55 -14.63
C THR A 93 -4.27 -12.87 -14.87
N ALA A 94 -3.48 -11.89 -15.32
CA ALA A 94 -2.04 -12.05 -15.55
C ALA A 94 -1.30 -12.43 -14.25
N VAL A 95 -1.50 -11.66 -13.18
CA VAL A 95 -0.87 -11.90 -11.88
C VAL A 95 -1.27 -13.25 -11.29
N SER A 96 -2.50 -13.70 -11.49
CA SER A 96 -2.93 -15.02 -11.03
C SER A 96 -2.14 -16.15 -11.71
N LYS A 97 -1.83 -16.02 -13.00
CA LYS A 97 -0.95 -16.97 -13.71
C LYS A 97 0.48 -16.88 -13.18
N MET A 98 1.01 -15.67 -12.99
CA MET A 98 2.36 -15.46 -12.44
C MET A 98 2.50 -16.07 -11.05
N TRP A 99 1.52 -15.88 -10.16
CA TRP A 99 1.55 -16.40 -8.79
C TRP A 99 1.58 -17.94 -8.74
N LYS A 100 0.87 -18.61 -9.66
CA LYS A 100 0.90 -20.08 -9.76
C LYS A 100 2.27 -20.62 -10.15
N LEU A 101 2.99 -19.87 -10.99
CA LEU A 101 4.33 -20.22 -11.48
C LEU A 101 5.45 -19.70 -10.58
N GLU A 102 5.11 -18.92 -9.55
CA GLU A 102 6.09 -18.27 -8.69
C GLU A 102 6.84 -19.28 -7.81
N SER A 103 8.12 -18.99 -7.60
CA SER A 103 9.00 -19.80 -6.76
C SER A 103 8.44 -19.97 -5.34
N ARG A 104 8.78 -21.09 -4.71
CA ARG A 104 8.39 -21.34 -3.31
C ARG A 104 8.94 -20.26 -2.38
N GLU A 105 10.18 -19.83 -2.60
CA GLU A 105 10.84 -18.80 -1.81
C GLU A 105 10.12 -17.45 -1.90
N ALA A 106 9.79 -16.99 -3.11
CA ALA A 106 9.03 -15.75 -3.27
C ALA A 106 7.64 -15.86 -2.62
N ARG A 107 6.94 -16.99 -2.79
CA ARG A 107 5.65 -17.23 -2.11
C ARG A 107 5.77 -17.16 -0.59
N LEU A 108 6.82 -17.73 -0.01
CA LEU A 108 7.12 -17.62 1.42
C LEU A 108 7.39 -16.17 1.83
N ARG A 109 8.17 -15.41 1.07
CA ARG A 109 8.42 -14.00 1.34
C ARG A 109 7.13 -13.17 1.45
N TYR A 110 6.19 -13.37 0.51
CA TYR A 110 4.89 -12.67 0.56
C TYR A 110 3.98 -13.20 1.67
N ASN A 111 4.11 -14.48 2.05
CA ASN A 111 3.42 -15.04 3.21
C ASN A 111 3.88 -14.38 4.51
N SER A 112 5.20 -14.26 4.73
CA SER A 112 5.76 -13.55 5.89
C SER A 112 5.25 -12.11 5.99
N LYS A 113 5.23 -11.38 4.86
CA LYS A 113 4.67 -10.01 4.82
C LYS A 113 3.18 -9.96 5.17
N ALA A 114 2.40 -10.96 4.77
CA ALA A 114 0.98 -11.05 5.11
C ALA A 114 0.76 -11.32 6.61
N ILE A 115 1.62 -12.16 7.21
CA ILE A 115 1.62 -12.41 8.66
C ILE A 115 1.95 -11.11 9.43
N GLU A 116 2.98 -10.38 9.00
CA GLU A 116 3.34 -9.07 9.59
C GLU A 116 2.19 -8.06 9.47
N ALA A 117 1.57 -7.96 8.30
CA ALA A 117 0.43 -7.07 8.09
C ALA A 117 -0.78 -7.46 8.98
N GLN A 118 -1.03 -8.75 9.17
CA GLN A 118 -2.07 -9.22 10.09
C GLN A 118 -1.73 -8.92 11.55
N LYS A 119 -0.47 -9.08 11.96
CA LYS A 119 0.01 -8.75 13.30
C LYS A 119 -0.18 -7.26 13.59
N LEU A 120 0.34 -6.39 12.72
CA LEU A 120 0.21 -4.94 12.85
C LEU A 120 -1.26 -4.50 12.89
N HIS A 121 -2.10 -5.07 12.02
CA HIS A 121 -3.53 -4.79 12.03
C HIS A 121 -4.19 -5.17 13.36
N ARG A 122 -3.80 -6.30 13.97
CA ARG A 122 -4.33 -6.74 15.28
C ARG A 122 -3.92 -5.78 16.39
N GLU A 123 -2.70 -5.27 16.35
CA GLU A 123 -2.18 -4.29 17.31
C GLU A 123 -2.86 -2.93 17.16
N MET A 124 -3.06 -2.46 15.92
CA MET A 124 -3.70 -1.17 15.65
C MET A 124 -5.21 -1.17 15.91
N TYR A 125 -5.88 -2.31 15.71
CA TYR A 125 -7.33 -2.44 15.84
C TYR A 125 -7.69 -3.57 16.82
N PRO A 126 -7.39 -3.40 18.13
CA PRO A 126 -7.77 -4.36 19.14
C PRO A 126 -9.30 -4.48 19.16
N GLY A 127 -9.81 -5.71 19.06
CA GLY A 127 -11.25 -5.97 18.98
C GLY A 127 -11.85 -5.94 17.56
N TYR A 128 -11.04 -5.73 16.51
CA TYR A 128 -11.52 -5.89 15.13
C TYR A 128 -12.09 -7.30 14.91
N LYS A 129 -13.33 -7.35 14.41
CA LYS A 129 -13.99 -8.58 13.97
C LYS A 129 -14.36 -8.48 12.50
N TYR A 130 -14.06 -9.54 11.76
CA TYR A 130 -14.44 -9.64 10.37
C TYR A 130 -15.94 -9.91 10.25
N ASN A 131 -16.70 -8.92 9.79
CA ASN A 131 -18.09 -9.09 9.40
C ASN A 131 -18.17 -9.31 7.89
N ALA A 132 -18.55 -10.53 7.50
CA ALA A 132 -18.79 -10.92 6.11
C ALA A 132 -20.14 -10.44 5.56
N SER A 133 -20.81 -9.49 6.23
CA SER A 133 -22.06 -8.90 5.77
C SER A 133 -21.85 -8.09 4.49
N GLY A 134 -21.98 -8.78 3.36
CA GLY A 134 -22.07 -8.23 2.02
C GLY A 134 -23.26 -8.86 1.32
N LYS A 135 -24.19 -8.00 0.88
CA LYS A 135 -25.48 -8.23 0.22
C LYS A 135 -25.69 -9.63 -0.38
N LYS A 136 -26.75 -10.31 0.06
CA LYS A 136 -27.45 -11.32 -0.77
C LYS A 136 -28.23 -10.55 -1.84
N GLY A 137 -28.02 -10.89 -3.10
CA GLY A 137 -28.85 -10.46 -4.23
C GLY A 137 -28.47 -9.12 -4.81
#